data_AF-A0A9E0L8R8-F1
#
_entry.id   AF-A0A9E0L8R8-F1
#
_cell.length_a   1.000
_cell.length_b   1.000
_cell.length_c   1.000
_cell.angle_alpha   90.00
_cell.angle_beta   90.00
_cell.angle_gamma   90.00
#
_symmetry.space_group_name_H-M   'P 1'
#
loop_
_entity.id
_entity.type
_entity.pdbx_description
1 polymer ?
#
loop_
_entity_poly.entity_id
_entity_poly.type
_entity_poly.pdbx_seq_one_letter_code
_entity_poly.pdbx_strand_id
1 'polypeptide(L)'
;MKITTKKQNKGFTLLELMVSIGLFVVIVTIGIQAMLNTGNNYRKTQDLRSSMDGLSFVMEEMARNIRLGSLYHCKAFTGTMELPQDCDSLTENSLSIAFENVDGTPFDETGSNLEDQFIYRFIETDGMGRIEKSTDGGDSFLNMTPIDIDIDLSKSGFSVTGAEDPSDGIQPSVLIRASGVVTTKNNNTNFSIQTTVSQRAIESSI
;
A
#
# COMPACT_ATOMS: atom_id res chain seq x y z
N MET A 1 -86.78 6.28 -1.42
CA MET A 1 -86.11 7.44 -0.77
C MET A 1 -84.62 7.37 -1.10
N LYS A 2 -84.11 8.21 -2.01
CA LYS A 2 -82.68 8.24 -2.39
C LYS A 2 -82.00 9.37 -1.61
N ILE A 3 -81.07 9.02 -0.73
CA ILE A 3 -80.26 10.00 -0.01
C ILE A 3 -79.10 10.39 -0.93
N THR A 4 -79.20 11.56 -1.56
CA THR A 4 -78.11 12.16 -2.34
C THR A 4 -77.16 12.91 -1.42
N THR A 5 -75.95 12.40 -1.23
CA THR A 5 -74.86 13.07 -0.50
C THR A 5 -74.25 14.17 -1.38
N LYS A 6 -74.26 15.41 -0.89
CA LYS A 6 -73.69 16.58 -1.57
C LYS A 6 -72.17 16.56 -1.41
N LYS A 7 -71.41 16.28 -2.48
CA LYS A 7 -69.94 16.40 -2.46
C LYS A 7 -69.57 17.88 -2.27
N GLN A 8 -68.85 18.19 -1.20
CA GLN A 8 -68.25 19.51 -1.01
C GLN A 8 -66.87 19.53 -1.67
N ASN A 9 -66.75 20.29 -2.77
CA ASN A 9 -65.45 20.59 -3.37
C ASN A 9 -64.79 21.67 -2.52
N LYS A 10 -64.09 21.25 -1.45
CA LYS A 10 -63.27 22.14 -0.64
C LYS A 10 -61.94 22.38 -1.37
N GLY A 11 -61.62 23.64 -1.65
CA GLY A 11 -60.32 24.06 -2.17
C GLY A 11 -59.35 24.41 -1.04
N PHE A 12 -58.06 24.52 -1.36
CA PHE A 12 -57.04 24.98 -0.42
C PHE A 12 -57.08 26.50 -0.27
N THR A 13 -56.78 26.97 0.93
CA THR A 13 -56.55 28.40 1.17
C THR A 13 -55.18 28.81 0.63
N LEU A 14 -55.04 30.09 0.29
CA LEU A 14 -53.76 30.68 -0.12
C LEU A 14 -52.68 30.47 0.95
N LEU A 15 -53.07 30.54 2.24
CA LEU A 15 -52.20 30.28 3.38
C LEU A 15 -51.69 28.83 3.40
N GLU A 16 -52.56 27.84 3.21
CA GLU A 16 -52.16 26.41 3.15
C GLU A 16 -51.18 26.15 2.01
N LEU A 17 -51.36 26.80 0.87
CA LEU A 17 -50.46 26.68 -0.27
C LEU A 17 -49.08 27.28 0.01
N MET A 18 -49.02 28.44 0.67
CA MET A 18 -47.75 29.05 1.07
C MET A 18 -46.99 28.20 2.10
N VAL A 19 -47.69 27.69 3.13
CA VAL A 19 -47.08 26.82 4.15
C VAL A 19 -46.58 25.51 3.54
N SER A 20 -47.37 24.90 2.65
CA SER A 20 -47.00 23.62 2.02
C SER A 20 -45.76 23.74 1.12
N ILE A 21 -45.67 24.81 0.33
CA ILE A 21 -44.50 25.06 -0.52
C ILE A 21 -43.27 25.33 0.35
N GLY A 22 -43.42 26.13 1.41
CA GLY A 22 -42.33 26.40 2.35
C GLY A 22 -41.75 25.11 2.95
N LEU A 23 -42.62 24.23 3.45
CA LEU A 23 -42.21 22.93 4.01
C LEU A 23 -41.55 22.04 2.96
N PHE A 24 -42.10 21.98 1.74
CA PHE A 24 -41.54 21.16 0.67
C PHE A 24 -40.14 21.61 0.27
N VAL A 25 -39.92 22.92 0.10
CA VAL A 25 -38.60 23.47 -0.25
C VAL A 25 -37.57 23.16 0.85
N VAL A 26 -37.94 23.29 2.12
CA VAL A 26 -37.04 22.94 3.25
C VAL A 26 -36.66 21.46 3.21
N ILE A 27 -37.59 20.55 2.96
CA ILE A 27 -37.30 19.11 2.92
C ILE A 27 -36.39 18.76 1.72
N VAL A 28 -36.69 19.29 0.54
CA VAL A 28 -35.91 19.01 -0.68
C VAL A 28 -34.49 19.57 -0.57
N THR A 29 -34.32 20.78 -0.02
CA THR A 29 -32.98 21.38 0.15
C THR A 29 -32.10 20.56 1.10
N ILE A 30 -32.65 20.04 2.20
CA ILE A 30 -31.94 19.12 3.10
C ILE A 30 -31.54 17.83 2.34
N GLY A 31 -32.44 17.27 1.53
CA GLY A 31 -32.16 16.08 0.72
C GLY A 31 -31.03 16.28 -0.29
N ILE A 32 -31.03 17.41 -1.00
CA ILE A 32 -29.97 17.76 -1.96
C ILE A 32 -28.63 17.91 -1.24
N GLN A 33 -28.61 18.57 -0.09
CA GLN A 33 -27.38 18.76 0.69
C GLN A 33 -26.76 17.40 1.10
N ALA A 34 -27.59 16.45 1.54
CA ALA A 34 -27.15 15.11 1.89
C ALA A 34 -26.57 14.34 0.69
N MET A 35 -27.21 14.46 -0.48
CA MET A 35 -26.77 13.81 -1.72
C MET A 35 -25.43 14.36 -2.21
N LEU A 36 -25.25 15.69 -2.20
CA LEU A 36 -24.01 16.34 -2.60
C LEU A 36 -22.83 15.94 -1.70
N ASN A 37 -23.07 15.87 -0.38
CA ASN A 37 -22.04 15.43 0.56
C ASN A 37 -21.62 13.97 0.32
N THR A 38 -22.59 13.10 0.06
CA THR A 38 -22.32 11.69 -0.30
C THR A 38 -21.46 11.58 -1.55
N GLY A 39 -21.74 12.37 -2.59
CA GLY A 39 -20.94 12.39 -3.81
C GLY A 39 -19.48 12.83 -3.58
N ASN A 40 -19.27 13.84 -2.74
CA ASN A 40 -17.93 14.30 -2.39
C ASN A 40 -17.14 13.24 -1.60
N ASN A 41 -17.79 12.56 -0.66
CA ASN A 41 -17.16 11.48 0.11
C ASN A 41 -16.82 10.30 -0.79
N TYR A 42 -17.71 9.93 -1.72
CA TYR A 42 -17.46 8.86 -2.67
C TYR A 42 -16.20 9.10 -3.50
N ARG A 43 -16.02 10.32 -4.04
CA ARG A 43 -14.81 10.67 -4.82
C ARG A 43 -13.54 10.57 -3.97
N LYS A 44 -13.56 11.08 -2.74
CA LYS A 44 -12.41 10.99 -1.82
C LYS A 44 -12.03 9.54 -1.52
N THR A 45 -13.03 8.70 -1.23
CA THR A 45 -12.80 7.27 -0.99
C THR A 45 -12.29 6.56 -2.24
N GLN A 46 -12.76 6.93 -3.43
CA GLN A 46 -12.29 6.35 -4.68
C GLN A 46 -10.81 6.67 -4.94
N ASP A 47 -10.41 7.92 -4.76
CA ASP A 47 -9.00 8.34 -4.93
C ASP A 47 -8.11 7.57 -3.94
N LEU A 48 -8.49 7.55 -2.66
CA LEU A 48 -7.77 6.81 -1.62
C LEU A 48 -7.63 5.31 -1.94
N ARG A 49 -8.70 4.69 -2.45
CA ARG A 49 -8.67 3.27 -2.83
C ARG A 49 -7.65 3.02 -3.95
N SER A 50 -7.63 3.87 -4.97
CA SER A 50 -6.68 3.71 -6.08
C SER A 50 -5.22 3.74 -5.62
N SER A 51 -4.88 4.62 -4.67
CA SER A 51 -3.52 4.69 -4.11
C SER A 51 -3.19 3.48 -3.25
N MET A 52 -4.16 3.04 -2.42
CA MET A 52 -4.00 1.83 -1.59
C MET A 52 -3.85 0.58 -2.44
N ASP A 53 -4.63 0.44 -3.51
CA ASP A 53 -4.52 -0.69 -4.45
C ASP A 53 -3.14 -0.71 -5.12
N GLY A 54 -2.63 0.46 -5.52
CA GLY A 54 -1.28 0.60 -6.05
C GLY A 54 -0.20 0.18 -5.04
N LEU A 55 -0.31 0.62 -3.79
CA LEU A 55 0.63 0.22 -2.73
C LEU A 55 0.51 -1.28 -2.39
N SER A 56 -0.70 -1.82 -2.36
CA SER A 56 -0.94 -3.26 -2.17
C SER A 56 -0.26 -4.08 -3.28
N PHE A 57 -0.34 -3.63 -4.54
CA PHE A 57 0.37 -4.26 -5.63
C PHE A 57 1.90 -4.26 -5.41
N VAL A 58 2.48 -3.15 -4.96
CA VAL A 58 3.92 -3.07 -4.63
C VAL A 58 4.29 -4.06 -3.51
N MET A 59 3.49 -4.14 -2.46
CA MET A 59 3.71 -5.09 -1.36
C MET A 59 3.58 -6.55 -1.80
N GLU A 60 2.62 -6.87 -2.65
CA GLU A 60 2.45 -8.21 -3.21
C GLU A 60 3.62 -8.60 -4.12
N GLU A 61 4.13 -7.65 -4.92
CA GLU A 61 5.28 -7.85 -5.80
C GLU A 61 6.55 -8.11 -4.99
N MET A 62 6.82 -7.30 -3.96
CA MET A 62 7.91 -7.54 -3.00
C MET A 62 7.76 -8.90 -2.34
N ALA A 63 6.59 -9.20 -1.79
CA ALA A 63 6.35 -10.45 -1.08
C ALA A 63 6.52 -11.67 -1.98
N ARG A 64 6.09 -11.59 -3.24
CA ARG A 64 6.27 -12.67 -4.22
C ARG A 64 7.75 -12.90 -4.52
N ASN A 65 8.49 -11.84 -4.84
CA ASN A 65 9.89 -11.99 -5.24
C ASN A 65 10.76 -12.41 -4.06
N ILE A 66 10.54 -11.82 -2.88
CA ILE A 66 11.22 -12.23 -1.65
C ILE A 66 10.93 -13.70 -1.36
N ARG A 67 9.67 -14.15 -1.42
CA ARG A 67 9.30 -15.55 -1.15
C ARG A 67 10.03 -16.56 -2.04
N LEU A 68 10.28 -16.20 -3.29
CA LEU A 68 10.95 -17.05 -4.27
C LEU A 68 12.47 -16.91 -4.25
N GLY A 69 12.98 -15.82 -3.67
CA GLY A 69 14.40 -15.55 -3.58
C GLY A 69 15.12 -16.35 -2.50
N SER A 70 16.43 -16.21 -2.46
CA SER A 70 17.31 -16.83 -1.48
C SER A 70 18.44 -15.89 -1.07
N LEU A 71 19.30 -16.32 -0.13
CA LEU A 71 20.43 -15.53 0.36
C LEU A 71 20.03 -14.11 0.79
N TYR A 72 19.06 -14.00 1.72
CA TYR A 72 18.60 -12.69 2.17
C TYR A 72 19.72 -11.94 2.89
N HIS A 73 20.06 -10.77 2.37
CA HIS A 73 20.98 -9.83 2.97
C HIS A 73 20.21 -8.58 3.38
N CYS A 74 19.92 -8.46 4.68
CA CYS A 74 19.35 -7.24 5.18
C CYS A 74 20.38 -6.10 5.15
N LYS A 75 19.94 -4.88 4.81
CA LYS A 75 20.79 -3.70 4.61
C LYS A 75 21.75 -3.88 3.43
N ALA A 76 21.16 -3.99 2.23
CA ALA A 76 21.81 -4.20 0.93
C ALA A 76 23.11 -3.40 0.62
N PHE A 77 23.49 -2.38 1.39
CA PHE A 77 24.71 -1.59 1.14
C PHE A 77 25.71 -1.66 2.31
N THR A 78 25.55 -2.61 3.22
CA THR A 78 26.44 -2.81 4.37
C THR A 78 27.05 -4.20 4.34
N GLY A 79 28.35 -4.29 4.08
CA GLY A 79 29.03 -5.58 3.94
C GLY A 79 28.93 -6.12 2.51
N THR A 80 29.00 -7.45 2.37
CA THR A 80 28.98 -8.14 1.08
C THR A 80 27.57 -8.70 0.83
N MET A 81 26.89 -8.22 -0.21
CA MET A 81 25.48 -8.53 -0.51
C MET A 81 25.20 -10.02 -0.76
N GLU A 82 26.21 -10.79 -1.17
CA GLU A 82 26.08 -12.23 -1.41
C GLU A 82 26.07 -13.08 -0.13
N LEU A 83 26.47 -12.51 1.00
CA LEU A 83 26.47 -13.22 2.28
C LEU A 83 25.13 -12.96 3.00
N PRO A 84 24.39 -13.99 3.41
CA PRO A 84 23.17 -13.80 4.17
C PRO A 84 23.39 -13.00 5.45
N GLN A 85 22.46 -12.11 5.79
CA GLN A 85 22.54 -11.24 6.96
C GLN A 85 21.15 -10.95 7.52
N ASP A 86 20.98 -11.23 8.82
CA ASP A 86 19.73 -10.93 9.53
C ASP A 86 19.65 -9.46 9.98
N CYS A 87 18.44 -9.02 10.31
CA CYS A 87 18.25 -7.73 10.97
C CYS A 87 16.94 -7.67 11.75
N ASP A 88 16.95 -6.97 12.88
CA ASP A 88 15.76 -6.74 13.69
C ASP A 88 15.12 -5.37 13.36
N SER A 89 13.82 -5.40 13.09
CA SER A 89 12.99 -4.23 12.80
C SER A 89 12.88 -3.26 13.98
N LEU A 90 13.09 -3.73 15.22
CA LEU A 90 12.84 -2.93 16.43
C LEU A 90 13.97 -1.99 16.82
N THR A 91 15.19 -2.23 16.36
CA THR A 91 16.39 -1.52 16.82
C THR A 91 17.14 -0.81 15.70
N GLU A 92 17.04 -1.29 14.45
CA GLU A 92 17.96 -0.84 13.39
C GLU A 92 17.30 -0.19 12.18
N ASN A 93 15.96 -0.21 12.09
CA ASN A 93 15.17 0.39 11.02
C ASN A 93 15.79 0.15 9.62
N SER A 94 15.96 -1.13 9.25
CA SER A 94 16.61 -1.49 8.00
C SER A 94 15.75 -1.09 6.80
N LEU A 95 16.20 -0.09 6.06
CA LEU A 95 15.48 0.46 4.92
C LEU A 95 15.73 -0.30 3.62
N SER A 96 16.59 -1.30 3.58
CA SER A 96 16.85 -2.06 2.37
C SER A 96 17.06 -3.55 2.64
N ILE A 97 16.80 -4.34 1.61
CA ILE A 97 17.05 -5.78 1.55
C ILE A 97 17.56 -6.12 0.15
N ALA A 98 18.63 -6.90 0.09
CA ALA A 98 19.13 -7.55 -1.12
C ALA A 98 18.89 -9.05 -1.00
N PHE A 99 18.66 -9.71 -2.12
CA PHE A 99 18.51 -11.15 -2.17
C PHE A 99 18.71 -11.68 -3.58
N GLU A 100 19.03 -12.96 -3.65
CA GLU A 100 19.21 -13.68 -4.89
C GLU A 100 17.86 -14.02 -5.52
N ASN A 101 17.70 -13.71 -6.80
CA ASN A 101 16.47 -14.01 -7.53
C ASN A 101 16.36 -15.52 -7.81
N VAL A 102 15.15 -16.01 -8.10
CA VAL A 102 14.94 -17.43 -8.48
C VAL A 102 15.67 -17.84 -9.76
N ASP A 103 15.83 -16.92 -10.70
CA ASP A 103 16.47 -17.11 -12.01
C ASP A 103 17.93 -16.61 -12.02
N GLY A 104 18.41 -16.03 -10.91
CA GLY A 104 19.75 -15.48 -10.79
C GLY A 104 20.80 -16.51 -10.39
N THR A 105 22.07 -16.13 -10.46
CA THR A 105 23.21 -17.01 -10.16
C THR A 105 23.91 -16.59 -8.88
N PRO A 106 23.86 -17.41 -7.81
CA PRO A 106 24.54 -17.07 -6.57
C PRO A 106 26.06 -17.15 -6.72
N PHE A 107 26.77 -16.17 -6.13
CA PHE A 107 28.25 -16.10 -6.07
C PHE A 107 28.91 -15.96 -7.44
N ASP A 108 28.60 -14.87 -8.14
CA ASP A 108 29.13 -14.59 -9.48
C ASP A 108 30.59 -14.09 -9.40
N GLU A 109 31.54 -15.03 -9.24
CA GLU A 109 32.96 -14.68 -9.06
C GLU A 109 33.62 -14.11 -10.33
N THR A 110 33.07 -14.34 -11.54
CA THR A 110 33.58 -13.78 -12.81
C THR A 110 32.51 -13.72 -13.93
N GLY A 111 32.12 -12.53 -14.38
CA GLY A 111 31.14 -12.37 -15.47
C GLY A 111 30.74 -10.92 -15.75
N SER A 112 29.80 -10.72 -16.68
CA SER A 112 29.17 -9.42 -16.97
C SER A 112 27.92 -9.14 -16.13
N ASN A 113 27.54 -10.07 -15.25
CA ASN A 113 26.32 -10.05 -14.42
C ASN A 113 26.64 -10.09 -12.92
N LEU A 114 27.80 -9.57 -12.50
CA LEU A 114 28.36 -9.71 -11.14
C LEU A 114 27.40 -9.28 -10.01
N GLU A 115 26.36 -8.51 -10.33
CA GLU A 115 25.34 -8.11 -9.36
C GLU A 115 23.96 -8.19 -10.04
N ASP A 116 23.31 -9.35 -9.95
CA ASP A 116 21.93 -9.60 -10.40
C ASP A 116 20.93 -9.61 -9.23
N GLN A 117 21.41 -9.33 -8.02
CA GLN A 117 20.59 -9.33 -6.81
C GLN A 117 19.43 -8.36 -6.95
N PHE A 118 18.27 -8.82 -6.49
CA PHE A 118 17.10 -7.96 -6.38
C PHE A 118 17.21 -7.16 -5.10
N ILE A 119 17.13 -5.83 -5.23
CA ILE A 119 17.21 -4.93 -4.09
C ILE A 119 15.90 -4.16 -3.98
N TYR A 120 15.27 -4.22 -2.81
CA TYR A 120 14.23 -3.27 -2.44
C TYR A 120 14.76 -2.30 -1.41
N ARG A 121 14.41 -1.02 -1.57
CA ARG A 121 14.75 0.01 -0.59
C ARG A 121 13.63 1.01 -0.36
N PHE A 122 13.57 1.49 0.87
CA PHE A 122 12.86 2.68 1.28
C PHE A 122 13.85 3.84 1.27
N ILE A 123 13.59 4.87 0.47
CA ILE A 123 14.48 6.01 0.31
C ILE A 123 13.69 7.31 0.21
N GLU A 124 14.32 8.43 0.55
CA GLU A 124 13.77 9.75 0.32
C GLU A 124 14.18 10.25 -1.08
N THR A 125 13.18 10.53 -1.93
CA THR A 125 13.37 11.10 -3.27
C THR A 125 12.50 12.34 -3.38
N ASP A 126 13.08 13.48 -3.75
CA ASP A 126 12.39 14.77 -3.86
C ASP A 126 11.62 15.20 -2.59
N GLY A 127 12.15 14.87 -1.41
CA GLY A 127 11.55 15.23 -0.12
C GLY A 127 10.37 14.36 0.31
N MET A 128 10.16 13.22 -0.36
CA MET A 128 9.12 12.25 0.01
C MET A 128 9.69 10.83 0.06
N GLY A 129 9.20 10.00 0.97
CA GLY A 129 9.58 8.61 1.09
C GLY A 129 9.01 7.77 -0.04
N ARG A 130 9.84 6.92 -0.63
CA ARG A 130 9.56 6.06 -1.78
C ARG A 130 10.10 4.65 -1.55
N ILE A 131 9.46 3.70 -2.21
CA ILE A 131 9.88 2.32 -2.39
C ILE A 131 10.44 2.19 -3.80
N GLU A 132 11.67 1.76 -3.89
CA GLU A 132 12.37 1.51 -5.15
C GLU A 132 12.83 0.06 -5.23
N LYS A 133 12.96 -0.41 -6.48
CA LYS A 133 13.46 -1.74 -6.81
C LYS A 133 14.62 -1.63 -7.78
N SER A 134 15.66 -2.43 -7.55
CA SER A 134 16.71 -2.75 -8.51
C SER A 134 16.67 -4.24 -8.84
N THR A 135 17.09 -4.59 -10.04
CA THR A 135 17.24 -5.97 -10.54
C THR A 135 18.63 -6.22 -11.12
N ASP A 136 19.57 -5.33 -10.80
CA ASP A 136 20.91 -5.22 -11.37
C ASP A 136 21.90 -4.81 -10.28
N GLY A 137 21.76 -5.38 -9.08
CA GLY A 137 22.74 -5.16 -8.01
C GLY A 137 22.72 -3.79 -7.36
N GLY A 138 21.83 -2.91 -7.79
CA GLY A 138 21.78 -1.52 -7.39
C GLY A 138 22.39 -0.55 -8.40
N ASP A 139 22.68 -0.99 -9.62
CA ASP A 139 23.08 -0.08 -10.71
C ASP A 139 21.95 0.88 -11.10
N SER A 140 20.71 0.37 -11.19
CA SER A 140 19.54 1.19 -11.50
C SER A 140 18.36 0.91 -10.58
N PHE A 141 17.59 1.96 -10.30
CA PHE A 141 16.43 1.89 -9.42
C PHE A 141 15.17 2.38 -10.13
N LEU A 142 14.11 1.57 -10.04
CA LEU A 142 12.77 1.90 -10.48
C LEU A 142 11.92 2.27 -9.26
N ASN A 143 11.34 3.47 -9.27
CA ASN A 143 10.34 3.86 -8.30
C ASN A 143 9.03 3.11 -8.54
N MET A 144 8.56 2.40 -7.52
CA MET A 144 7.32 1.63 -7.55
C MET A 144 6.17 2.33 -6.84
N THR A 145 6.45 3.36 -6.05
CA THR A 145 5.47 4.00 -5.17
C THR A 145 4.55 4.93 -5.96
N PRO A 146 3.22 4.85 -5.76
CA PRO A 146 2.28 5.83 -6.31
C PRO A 146 2.68 7.27 -5.95
N ILE A 147 2.48 8.20 -6.90
CA ILE A 147 2.96 9.59 -6.78
C ILE A 147 2.38 10.36 -5.59
N ASP A 148 1.18 9.98 -5.15
CA ASP A 148 0.40 10.62 -4.10
C ASP A 148 0.63 10.02 -2.70
N ILE A 149 1.55 9.07 -2.59
CA ILE A 149 1.95 8.42 -1.35
C ILE A 149 3.29 8.98 -0.88
N ASP A 150 3.40 9.25 0.42
CA ASP A 150 4.63 9.60 1.10
C ASP A 150 4.92 8.56 2.20
N ILE A 151 6.02 7.83 2.08
CA ILE A 151 6.41 6.79 3.03
C ILE A 151 7.11 7.40 4.24
N ASP A 152 6.64 7.07 5.44
CA ASP A 152 7.32 7.38 6.69
C ASP A 152 8.47 6.39 6.89
N LEU A 153 9.68 6.83 6.56
CA LEU A 153 10.91 6.04 6.69
C LEU A 153 11.22 5.67 8.14
N SER A 154 10.74 6.42 9.14
CA SER A 154 10.96 6.06 10.55
C SER A 154 10.10 4.90 11.02
N LYS A 155 9.03 4.60 10.27
CA LYS A 155 8.06 3.55 10.58
C LYS A 155 7.99 2.49 9.48
N SER A 156 8.88 2.49 8.51
CA SER A 156 8.90 1.54 7.40
C SER A 156 10.25 0.85 7.31
N GLY A 157 10.27 -0.37 6.79
CA GLY A 157 11.51 -1.13 6.69
C GLY A 157 11.29 -2.63 6.58
N PHE A 158 12.41 -3.33 6.64
CA PHE A 158 12.52 -4.77 6.56
C PHE A 158 13.07 -5.34 7.89
N SER A 159 12.64 -6.54 8.22
CA SER A 159 13.29 -7.40 9.22
C SER A 159 13.56 -8.73 8.56
N VAL A 160 14.76 -9.26 8.73
CA VAL A 160 15.14 -10.57 8.20
C VAL A 160 15.53 -11.44 9.38
N THR A 161 14.97 -12.65 9.45
CA THR A 161 15.25 -13.61 10.50
C THR A 161 15.56 -14.98 9.92
N GLY A 162 16.58 -15.65 10.47
CA GLY A 162 16.95 -17.01 10.13
C GLY A 162 17.66 -17.15 8.79
N ALA A 163 18.25 -16.08 8.23
CA ALA A 163 18.98 -16.13 6.97
C ALA A 163 20.46 -16.53 7.13
N GLU A 164 21.07 -16.27 8.29
CA GLU A 164 22.53 -16.37 8.49
C GLU A 164 23.09 -17.79 8.51
N ASP A 165 22.40 -18.75 9.15
CA ASP A 165 22.90 -20.12 9.31
C ASP A 165 21.95 -21.14 8.65
N PRO A 166 22.24 -21.64 7.44
CA PRO A 166 21.40 -22.64 6.78
C PRO A 166 21.37 -24.00 7.50
N SER A 167 22.24 -24.23 8.50
CA SER A 167 22.31 -25.48 9.25
C SER A 167 21.46 -25.51 10.52
N ASP A 168 20.90 -24.38 10.94
CA ASP A 168 20.07 -24.27 12.14
C ASP A 168 18.65 -24.85 11.98
N GLY A 169 18.24 -25.14 10.74
CA GLY A 169 16.92 -25.66 10.39
C GLY A 169 15.79 -24.64 10.52
N ILE A 170 16.11 -23.36 10.70
CA ILE A 170 15.16 -22.24 10.71
C ILE A 170 14.90 -21.83 9.27
N GLN A 171 13.62 -21.68 8.92
CA GLN A 171 13.27 -21.15 7.59
C GLN A 171 13.46 -19.62 7.60
N PRO A 172 14.26 -19.05 6.69
CA PRO A 172 14.40 -17.61 6.57
C PRO A 172 13.05 -16.93 6.34
N SER A 173 12.82 -15.79 7.01
CA SER A 173 11.60 -15.01 6.83
C SER A 173 11.86 -13.52 6.86
N VAL A 174 11.04 -12.77 6.12
CA VAL A 174 11.15 -11.32 6.00
C VAL A 174 9.85 -10.66 6.44
N LEU A 175 9.94 -9.74 7.39
CA LEU A 175 8.87 -8.83 7.75
C LEU A 175 9.02 -7.55 6.93
N ILE A 176 7.98 -7.16 6.20
CA ILE A 176 7.92 -5.92 5.45
C ILE A 176 6.90 -5.02 6.13
N ARG A 177 7.31 -3.81 6.53
CA ARG A 177 6.41 -2.80 7.10
C ARG A 177 6.48 -1.53 6.23
N ALA A 178 5.33 -1.07 5.76
CA ALA A 178 5.21 0.20 5.06
C ALA A 178 4.15 1.06 5.75
N SER A 179 4.55 2.23 6.21
CA SER A 179 3.67 3.21 6.85
C SER A 179 3.89 4.57 6.22
N GLY A 180 2.85 5.40 6.17
CA GLY A 180 2.96 6.68 5.50
C GLY A 180 1.64 7.42 5.41
N VAL A 181 1.61 8.38 4.49
CA VAL A 181 0.47 9.25 4.25
C VAL A 181 0.11 9.23 2.76
N VAL A 182 -1.18 9.13 2.47
CA VAL A 182 -1.72 9.40 1.14
C VAL A 182 -2.26 10.82 1.11
N THR A 183 -1.74 11.64 0.21
CA THR A 183 -2.15 13.03 0.04
C THR A 183 -3.13 13.14 -1.12
N THR A 184 -4.41 13.28 -0.77
CA THR A 184 -5.44 13.72 -1.72
C THR A 184 -5.55 15.24 -1.67
N LYS A 185 -6.12 15.86 -2.72
CA LYS A 185 -6.17 17.33 -2.92
C LYS A 185 -6.37 18.19 -1.66
N ASN A 186 -7.19 17.75 -0.71
CA ASN A 186 -7.48 18.50 0.53
C ASN A 186 -7.34 17.67 1.82
N ASN A 187 -6.92 16.40 1.77
CA ASN A 187 -6.87 15.55 2.96
C ASN A 187 -5.68 14.59 2.90
N ASN A 188 -5.03 14.45 4.05
CA ASN A 188 -3.99 13.48 4.29
C ASN A 188 -4.59 12.31 5.07
N THR A 189 -4.39 11.08 4.58
CA THR A 189 -4.85 9.85 5.24
C THR A 189 -3.65 8.99 5.57
N ASN A 190 -3.49 8.65 6.84
CA ASN A 190 -2.40 7.77 7.27
C ASN A 190 -2.73 6.32 6.94
N PHE A 191 -1.70 5.54 6.63
CA PHE A 191 -1.80 4.09 6.51
C PHE A 191 -0.62 3.41 7.20
N SER A 192 -0.83 2.15 7.54
CA SER A 192 0.22 1.24 8.00
C SER A 192 -0.18 -0.16 7.57
N ILE A 193 0.68 -0.77 6.76
CA ILE A 193 0.51 -2.13 6.27
C ILE A 193 1.77 -2.92 6.60
N GLN A 194 1.57 -4.20 6.92
CA GLN A 194 2.63 -5.10 7.30
C GLN A 194 2.32 -6.49 6.76
N THR A 195 3.36 -7.16 6.26
CA THR A 195 3.27 -8.55 5.82
C THR A 195 4.52 -9.31 6.23
N THR A 196 4.37 -10.60 6.48
CA THR A 196 5.48 -11.51 6.78
C THR A 196 5.56 -12.55 5.68
N VAL A 197 6.77 -12.77 5.18
CA VAL A 197 7.05 -13.61 4.04
C VAL A 197 8.10 -14.63 4.43
N SER A 198 7.71 -15.90 4.55
CA SER A 198 8.67 -16.98 4.69
C SER A 198 9.21 -17.37 3.32
N GLN A 199 10.51 -17.63 3.24
CA GLN A 199 11.12 -18.19 2.06
C GLN A 199 10.43 -19.51 1.69
N ARG A 200 10.22 -19.73 0.40
CA ARG A 200 9.86 -21.03 -0.13
C ARG A 200 11.13 -21.70 -0.61
N ALA A 201 11.58 -22.73 0.09
CA ALA A 201 12.59 -23.63 -0.45
C ALA A 201 12.08 -24.15 -1.81
N ILE A 202 12.82 -23.85 -2.87
CA ILE A 202 12.73 -24.62 -4.09
C ILE A 202 13.43 -25.93 -3.74
N GLU A 203 12.77 -27.08 -3.96
CA GLU A 203 13.47 -28.36 -3.92
C GLU A 203 14.55 -28.34 -5.00
N SER A 204 15.74 -27.83 -4.68
CA SER A 204 16.93 -28.00 -5.50
C SER A 204 17.46 -29.39 -5.19
N SER A 205 16.98 -30.37 -5.96
CA SER A 205 17.64 -31.66 -6.07
C SER A 205 18.98 -31.46 -6.76
N ILE A 206 20.06 -31.26 -6.00
CA ILE A 206 21.44 -31.68 -6.35
C ILE A 206 22.17 -32.03 -5.04
#